data_AF-A0A1E5JUF7-F1
#
_entry.id   AF-A0A1E5JUF7-F1
#
_cell.length_a   1.000
_cell.length_b   1.000
_cell.length_c   1.000
_cell.angle_alpha   90.00
_cell.angle_beta   90.00
_cell.angle_gamma   90.00
#
_symmetry.space_group_name_H-M   'P 1'
#
loop_
_entity.id
_entity.type
_entity.pdbx_description
1 polymer ?
#
loop_
_entity_poly.entity_id
_entity_poly.type
_entity_poly.pdbx_seq_one_letter_code
_entity_poly.pdbx_strand_id
1 'polypeptide(L)'
;MDDAKIYSKNWITNHKNDLLALLHRLPRQSANYARIRSVLNIIRQIAIAYASSPDFISSGQKSVQQKLLHDLYEQLHASLTENNHGSTWFTRIIDSYCAGDQVLQQRLNHFIQQAIGPVIKLSEGVKDKNKSLAIEFPDQEMRDIFLNRLGLNKETDSTVIHENRVYLPAFISKNQQLAVTFRTIKSRDSFIYLLNLDRANVVTSYVDDCTLYINDRRIHDTVSTFHIAVLCPYFAERYKIQYTSHVLAQAYRDGTSFFSQAKFPLELAVKIASDVSSSEAISMDEKMQIAYSSFCRP
;
A
#
# COMPACT_ATOMS: atom_id res chain seq x y z
N MET A 1 -6.50 1.67 21.79
CA MET A 1 -5.14 1.14 21.53
C MET A 1 -4.50 2.12 20.59
N ASP A 2 -3.49 2.84 21.07
CA ASP A 2 -2.90 3.96 20.36
C ASP A 2 -2.08 3.47 19.15
N ASP A 3 -2.69 3.54 17.98
CA ASP A 3 -2.10 3.33 16.65
C ASP A 3 -1.18 4.51 16.23
N ALA A 4 -0.54 5.19 17.18
CA ALA A 4 0.50 6.18 16.91
C ALA A 4 1.76 5.44 16.41
N LYS A 5 1.68 5.00 15.17
CA LYS A 5 2.66 4.21 14.43
C LYS A 5 4.05 4.81 14.61
N ILE A 6 4.94 3.94 15.08
CA ILE A 6 6.38 4.17 15.20
C ILE A 6 6.90 4.29 13.77
N TYR A 7 7.12 5.52 13.35
CA TYR A 7 7.60 5.87 12.02
C TYR A 7 9.02 6.44 12.21
N SER A 8 10.03 5.87 11.54
CA SER A 8 11.42 6.31 11.70
C SER A 8 11.63 7.73 11.16
N LYS A 9 12.60 8.48 11.70
CA LYS A 9 12.96 9.83 11.22
C LYS A 9 13.41 9.84 9.73
N ASN A 10 13.83 8.68 9.20
CA ASN A 10 14.45 8.55 7.89
C ASN A 10 13.46 8.47 6.71
N TRP A 11 12.29 7.83 6.86
CA TRP A 11 11.40 7.66 5.69
C TRP A 11 10.78 9.00 5.24
N ILE A 12 10.39 9.86 6.18
CA ILE A 12 9.79 11.19 5.91
C ILE A 12 10.74 12.09 5.11
N THR A 13 12.03 12.02 5.42
CA THR A 13 13.04 12.90 4.80
C THR A 13 13.31 12.51 3.35
N ASN A 14 13.30 11.21 3.05
CA ASN A 14 13.49 10.70 1.69
C ASN A 14 12.29 11.03 0.79
N HIS A 15 11.07 10.85 1.28
CA HIS A 15 9.85 11.08 0.48
C HIS A 15 9.52 12.55 0.25
N LYS A 16 10.07 13.48 1.06
CA LYS A 16 9.97 14.93 0.83
C LYS A 16 10.51 15.33 -0.54
N ASN A 17 11.63 14.75 -0.95
CA ASN A 17 12.26 15.07 -2.24
C ASN A 17 11.45 14.50 -3.40
N ASP A 18 10.89 13.30 -3.24
CA ASP A 18 10.01 12.69 -4.25
C ASP A 18 8.71 13.48 -4.43
N LEU A 19 8.09 13.94 -3.34
CA LEU A 19 6.91 14.82 -3.40
C LEU A 19 7.22 16.17 -4.04
N LEU A 20 8.42 16.73 -3.81
CA LEU A 20 8.89 17.93 -4.51
C LEU A 20 9.06 17.68 -6.01
N ALA A 21 9.69 16.56 -6.38
CA ALA A 21 9.86 16.16 -7.77
C ALA A 21 8.51 16.01 -8.48
N LEU A 22 7.52 15.40 -7.82
CA LEU A 22 6.15 15.32 -8.33
C LEU A 22 5.52 16.71 -8.48
N LEU A 23 5.63 17.57 -7.46
CA LEU A 23 5.07 18.92 -7.47
C LEU A 23 5.62 19.77 -8.64
N HIS A 24 6.90 19.61 -8.98
CA HIS A 24 7.54 20.30 -10.10
C HIS A 24 6.99 19.88 -11.48
N ARG A 25 6.40 18.68 -11.57
CA ARG A 25 5.76 18.17 -12.81
C ARG A 25 4.33 18.65 -12.98
N LEU A 26 3.73 19.22 -11.92
CA LEU A 26 2.34 19.65 -11.95
C LEU A 26 2.19 21.11 -12.40
N PRO A 27 1.16 21.44 -13.21
CA PRO A 27 0.85 22.83 -13.53
C PRO A 27 0.53 23.61 -12.25
N ARG A 28 1.19 24.76 -12.04
CA ARG A 28 1.09 25.54 -10.79
C ARG A 28 -0.34 25.98 -10.42
N GLN A 29 -1.19 26.19 -11.43
CA GLN A 29 -2.58 26.60 -11.25
C GLN A 29 -3.55 25.40 -11.08
N SER A 30 -3.06 24.17 -11.22
CA SER A 30 -3.92 22.99 -11.07
C SER A 30 -4.31 22.75 -9.62
N ALA A 31 -5.53 22.24 -9.39
CA ALA A 31 -5.95 21.76 -8.09
C ALA A 31 -5.01 20.66 -7.55
N ASN A 32 -4.40 19.88 -8.46
CA ASN A 32 -3.43 18.85 -8.11
C ASN A 32 -2.18 19.44 -7.45
N TYR A 33 -1.66 20.54 -7.98
CA TYR A 33 -0.52 21.24 -7.40
C TYR A 33 -0.81 21.71 -5.97
N ALA A 34 -1.97 22.33 -5.75
CA ALA A 34 -2.37 22.80 -4.43
C ALA A 34 -2.47 21.65 -3.40
N ARG A 35 -3.05 20.52 -3.81
CA ARG A 35 -3.19 19.34 -2.95
C ARG A 35 -1.85 18.68 -2.63
N ILE A 36 -0.98 18.44 -3.62
CA ILE A 36 0.37 17.88 -3.37
C ILE A 36 1.20 18.82 -2.49
N ARG A 37 1.06 20.14 -2.68
CA ARG A 37 1.69 21.14 -1.80
C ARG A 37 1.20 21.03 -0.36
N SER A 38 -0.09 20.77 -0.14
CA SER A 38 -0.65 20.53 1.19
C SER A 38 -0.02 19.29 1.85
N VAL A 39 0.03 18.17 1.12
CA VAL A 39 0.67 16.93 1.59
C VAL A 39 2.15 17.18 1.96
N LEU A 40 2.88 17.89 1.10
CA LEU A 40 4.27 18.26 1.35
C LEU A 40 4.44 19.13 2.61
N ASN A 41 3.50 20.04 2.87
CA ASN A 41 3.53 20.86 4.08
C ASN A 41 3.32 20.02 5.35
N ILE A 42 2.40 19.06 5.32
CA ILE A 42 2.18 18.12 6.44
C ILE A 42 3.46 17.32 6.70
N ILE A 43 4.06 16.75 5.65
CA ILE A 43 5.34 16.00 5.74
C ILE A 43 6.47 16.86 6.33
N ARG A 44 6.54 18.14 5.96
CA ARG A 44 7.53 19.06 6.55
C ARG A 44 7.27 19.32 8.04
N GLN A 45 6.01 19.48 8.44
CA GLN A 45 5.66 19.67 9.85
C GLN A 45 5.99 18.42 10.68
N ILE A 46 5.74 17.23 10.15
CA ILE A 46 6.14 15.96 10.78
C ILE A 46 7.67 15.91 10.93
N ALA A 47 8.43 16.25 9.88
CA ALA A 47 9.89 16.29 9.94
C ALA A 47 10.43 17.27 11.01
N ILE A 48 9.83 18.47 11.10
CA ILE A 48 10.17 19.46 12.12
C ILE A 48 9.85 18.93 13.52
N ALA A 49 8.69 18.29 13.69
CA ALA A 49 8.31 17.70 14.97
C ALA A 49 9.30 16.61 15.41
N TYR A 50 9.82 15.77 14.51
CA TYR A 50 10.87 14.80 14.85
C TYR A 50 12.26 15.43 15.09
N ALA A 51 12.60 16.51 14.37
CA ALA A 51 13.87 17.21 14.54
C ALA A 51 13.93 17.96 15.87
N SER A 52 12.78 18.39 16.38
CA SER A 52 12.64 19.13 17.64
C SER A 52 12.64 18.23 18.88
N SER A 53 13.05 16.95 18.74
CA SER A 53 13.16 15.98 19.85
C SER A 53 14.61 15.84 20.33
N PRO A 54 15.10 16.68 21.26
CA PRO A 54 16.36 16.41 21.95
C PRO A 54 16.18 15.31 23.00
N ASP A 55 17.25 14.60 23.34
CA ASP A 55 17.25 13.46 24.27
C ASP A 55 16.82 13.79 25.72
N PHE A 56 16.58 15.07 26.04
CA PHE A 56 16.27 15.61 27.37
C PHE A 56 14.92 16.34 27.45
N ILE A 57 13.86 15.80 26.84
CA ILE A 57 12.52 16.40 26.93
C ILE A 57 11.77 15.93 28.19
N SER A 58 11.18 16.88 28.93
CA SER A 58 10.28 16.62 30.07
C SER A 58 9.07 15.75 29.67
N SER A 59 8.56 14.92 30.58
CA SER A 59 7.44 13.99 30.29
C SER A 59 6.20 14.70 29.71
N GLY A 60 5.90 15.93 30.15
CA GLY A 60 4.79 16.73 29.64
C GLY A 60 4.99 17.26 28.21
N GLN A 61 6.21 17.58 27.80
CA GLN A 61 6.50 17.98 26.42
C GLN A 61 6.48 16.79 25.46
N LYS A 62 6.84 15.59 25.94
CA LYS A 62 6.72 14.34 25.16
C LYS A 62 5.26 14.04 24.79
N SER A 63 4.32 14.21 25.71
CA SER A 63 2.90 13.94 25.42
C SER A 63 2.29 14.94 24.44
N VAL A 64 2.63 16.24 24.55
CA VAL A 64 2.20 17.26 23.57
C VAL A 64 2.76 16.98 22.18
N GLN A 65 4.03 16.59 22.09
CA GLN A 65 4.67 16.26 20.82
C GLN A 65 4.08 14.99 20.19
N GLN A 66 3.80 13.96 20.99
CA GLN A 66 3.13 12.73 20.52
C GLN A 66 1.72 13.05 19.99
N LYS A 67 0.96 13.89 20.69
CA LYS A 67 -0.35 14.35 20.22
C LYS A 67 -0.25 15.10 18.90
N LEU A 68 0.68 16.04 18.78
CA LEU A 68 0.91 16.78 17.53
C LEU A 68 1.27 15.84 16.38
N LEU A 69 2.16 14.87 16.61
CA LEU A 69 2.54 13.88 15.59
C LEU A 69 1.32 13.04 15.17
N HIS A 70 0.52 12.59 16.12
CA HIS A 70 -0.71 11.85 15.83
C HIS A 70 -1.67 12.68 14.98
N ASP A 71 -1.93 13.94 15.35
CA ASP A 71 -2.81 14.84 14.61
C ASP A 71 -2.29 15.08 13.17
N LEU A 72 -0.98 15.19 12.99
CA LEU A 72 -0.35 15.35 11.67
C LEU A 72 -0.45 14.08 10.81
N TYR A 73 -0.31 12.90 11.42
CA TYR A 73 -0.51 11.64 10.70
C TYR A 73 -1.96 11.42 10.28
N GLU A 74 -2.92 11.79 11.13
CA GLU A 74 -4.35 11.77 10.78
C GLU A 74 -4.65 12.74 9.62
N GLN A 75 -4.08 13.96 9.66
CA GLN A 75 -4.20 14.90 8.54
C GLN A 75 -3.58 14.38 7.24
N LEU A 76 -2.42 13.72 7.34
CA LEU A 76 -1.77 13.07 6.20
C LEU A 76 -2.66 11.96 5.64
N HIS A 77 -3.18 11.10 6.51
CA HIS A 77 -4.06 10.00 6.13
C HIS A 77 -5.31 10.52 5.42
N ALA A 78 -6.01 11.50 5.99
CA ALA A 78 -7.18 12.12 5.37
C ALA A 78 -6.87 12.76 4.01
N SER A 79 -5.70 13.42 3.89
CA SER A 79 -5.27 14.06 2.64
C SER A 79 -4.98 13.05 1.52
N LEU A 80 -4.56 11.84 1.85
CA LEU A 80 -4.22 10.80 0.89
C LEU A 80 -5.40 9.86 0.57
N THR A 81 -6.54 9.96 1.27
CA THR A 81 -7.65 8.98 1.21
C THR A 81 -9.00 9.53 0.77
N GLU A 82 -9.04 10.73 0.17
CA GLU A 82 -10.29 11.37 -0.31
C GLU A 82 -11.43 11.30 0.72
N ASN A 83 -11.16 11.62 1.99
CA ASN A 83 -12.13 11.49 3.10
C ASN A 83 -12.66 10.05 3.28
N ASN A 84 -11.75 9.05 3.28
CA ASN A 84 -12.04 7.62 3.43
C ASN A 84 -12.74 6.93 2.24
N HIS A 85 -12.92 7.63 1.10
CA HIS A 85 -13.52 7.05 -0.11
C HIS A 85 -12.51 6.37 -1.06
N GLY A 86 -11.22 6.39 -0.72
CA GLY A 86 -10.15 5.65 -1.42
C GLY A 86 -8.93 6.51 -1.74
N SER A 87 -7.84 5.88 -2.19
CA SER A 87 -6.57 6.57 -2.53
C SER A 87 -6.43 6.90 -4.02
N THR A 88 -7.56 6.94 -4.73
CA THR A 88 -7.63 6.97 -6.20
C THR A 88 -6.94 8.19 -6.80
N TRP A 89 -7.25 9.39 -6.31
CA TRP A 89 -6.72 10.64 -6.85
C TRP A 89 -5.20 10.73 -6.77
N PHE A 90 -4.61 10.43 -5.61
CA PHE A 90 -3.16 10.55 -5.43
C PHE A 90 -2.41 9.50 -6.26
N THR A 91 -2.92 8.27 -6.28
CA THR A 91 -2.37 7.18 -7.10
C THR A 91 -2.46 7.51 -8.60
N ARG A 92 -3.56 8.15 -9.05
CA ARG A 92 -3.73 8.56 -10.47
C ARG A 92 -2.75 9.66 -10.86
N ILE A 93 -2.47 10.60 -9.97
CA ILE A 93 -1.48 11.65 -10.22
C ILE A 93 -0.10 11.04 -10.42
N ILE A 94 0.30 10.08 -9.58
CA ILE A 94 1.59 9.41 -9.74
C ILE A 94 1.62 8.69 -11.08
N ASP A 95 0.63 7.86 -11.40
CA ASP A 95 0.63 7.10 -12.64
C ASP A 95 0.61 8.02 -13.88
N SER A 96 -0.08 9.17 -13.83
CA SER A 96 -0.17 10.10 -14.96
C SER A 96 1.09 10.96 -15.14
N TYR A 97 1.66 11.48 -14.06
CA TYR A 97 2.77 12.45 -14.11
C TYR A 97 4.15 11.81 -13.89
N CYS A 98 4.19 10.53 -13.53
CA CYS A 98 5.42 9.75 -13.37
C CYS A 98 5.56 8.59 -14.36
N ALA A 99 4.68 8.44 -15.36
CA ALA A 99 4.76 7.37 -16.36
C ALA A 99 6.14 7.25 -17.05
N GLY A 100 6.82 8.38 -17.28
CA GLY A 100 8.16 8.43 -17.88
C GLY A 100 9.33 8.25 -16.89
N ASP A 101 9.06 8.08 -15.60
CA ASP A 101 10.06 7.92 -14.54
C ASP A 101 9.61 6.86 -13.54
N GLN A 102 9.87 5.59 -13.90
CA GLN A 102 9.45 4.43 -13.13
C GLN A 102 10.05 4.42 -11.72
N VAL A 103 11.26 4.96 -11.53
CA VAL A 103 11.92 5.00 -10.22
C VAL A 103 11.18 5.97 -9.29
N LEU A 104 10.87 7.18 -9.75
CA LEU A 104 10.08 8.13 -8.96
C LEU A 104 8.67 7.57 -8.68
N GLN A 105 8.06 6.95 -9.68
CA GLN A 105 6.74 6.32 -9.54
C GLN A 105 6.73 5.26 -8.42
N GLN A 106 7.73 4.36 -8.41
CA GLN A 106 7.88 3.33 -7.39
C GLN A 106 8.08 3.92 -5.99
N ARG A 107 8.96 4.93 -5.85
CA ARG A 107 9.20 5.57 -4.54
C ARG A 107 7.95 6.28 -4.00
N LEU A 108 7.21 6.97 -4.87
CA LEU A 108 5.94 7.61 -4.51
C LEU A 108 4.84 6.61 -4.16
N ASN A 109 4.77 5.47 -4.85
CA ASN A 109 3.85 4.38 -4.48
C ASN A 109 4.22 3.78 -3.12
N HIS A 110 5.52 3.59 -2.86
CA HIS A 110 6.01 3.13 -1.56
C HIS A 110 5.69 4.13 -0.43
N PHE A 111 5.80 5.44 -0.69
CA PHE A 111 5.38 6.48 0.26
C PHE A 111 3.92 6.33 0.67
N ILE A 112 3.00 6.17 -0.29
CA ILE A 112 1.57 5.98 0.02
C ILE A 112 1.39 4.73 0.86
N GLN A 113 2.01 3.63 0.45
CA GLN A 113 1.89 2.36 1.16
C GLN A 113 2.35 2.46 2.62
N GLN A 114 3.42 3.22 2.89
CA GLN A 114 3.87 3.48 4.26
C GLN A 114 2.91 4.41 5.03
N ALA A 115 2.39 5.44 4.37
CA ALA A 115 1.55 6.44 5.01
C ALA A 115 0.16 5.91 5.38
N ILE A 116 -0.50 5.20 4.46
CA ILE A 116 -1.92 4.80 4.60
C ILE A 116 -2.15 3.30 4.45
N GLY A 117 -1.12 2.51 4.14
CA GLY A 117 -1.21 1.07 3.95
C GLY A 117 -1.36 0.66 2.48
N PRO A 118 -1.46 -0.66 2.22
CA PRO A 118 -1.50 -1.20 0.88
C PRO A 118 -2.71 -0.71 0.11
N VAL A 119 -2.42 -0.31 -1.13
CA VAL A 119 -3.39 0.18 -2.10
C VAL A 119 -3.54 -0.87 -3.19
N ILE A 120 -4.76 -1.36 -3.37
CA ILE A 120 -5.11 -2.28 -4.45
C ILE A 120 -5.84 -1.48 -5.52
N LYS A 121 -5.40 -1.61 -6.77
CA LYS A 121 -6.02 -0.90 -7.90
C LYS A 121 -7.01 -1.81 -8.59
N LEU A 122 -8.20 -1.29 -8.86
CA LEU A 122 -9.28 -1.97 -9.58
C LEU A 122 -9.51 -1.27 -10.91
N SER A 123 -9.71 -2.06 -11.95
CA SER A 123 -9.99 -1.57 -13.30
C SER A 123 -10.83 -2.55 -14.11
N GLU A 124 -11.42 -2.08 -15.20
CA GLU A 124 -12.03 -2.96 -16.19
C GLU A 124 -10.94 -3.45 -17.16
N GLY A 125 -10.74 -4.77 -17.24
CA GLY A 125 -9.93 -5.39 -18.28
C GLY A 125 -10.83 -5.81 -19.44
N VAL A 126 -10.52 -5.35 -20.65
CA VAL A 126 -11.23 -5.77 -21.88
C VAL A 126 -10.28 -6.57 -22.75
N LYS A 127 -10.62 -7.85 -23.02
CA LYS A 127 -9.88 -8.70 -23.95
C LYS A 127 -10.86 -9.45 -24.84
N ASP A 128 -10.73 -9.29 -26.17
CA ASP A 128 -11.52 -10.00 -27.18
C ASP A 128 -13.05 -10.00 -26.92
N LYS A 129 -13.57 -8.82 -26.53
CA LYS A 129 -14.98 -8.56 -26.13
C LYS A 129 -15.41 -9.11 -24.77
N ASN A 130 -14.60 -9.93 -24.11
CA ASN A 130 -14.84 -10.34 -22.74
C ASN A 130 -14.37 -9.25 -21.77
N LYS A 131 -15.23 -8.95 -20.81
CA LYS A 131 -14.95 -8.00 -19.73
C LYS A 131 -14.45 -8.75 -18.51
N SER A 132 -13.57 -8.12 -17.77
CA SER A 132 -13.00 -8.65 -16.54
C SER A 132 -12.83 -7.53 -15.52
N LEU A 133 -12.93 -7.87 -14.25
CA LEU A 133 -12.44 -7.04 -13.17
C LEU A 133 -10.96 -7.35 -12.99
N ALA A 134 -10.12 -6.39 -13.34
CA ALA A 134 -8.68 -6.46 -13.12
C ALA A 134 -8.34 -5.87 -11.75
N ILE A 135 -7.60 -6.65 -10.96
CA ILE A 135 -7.20 -6.35 -9.59
C ILE A 135 -5.68 -6.37 -9.57
N GLU A 136 -5.07 -5.20 -9.41
CA GLU A 136 -3.61 -5.03 -9.32
C GLU A 136 -3.19 -4.84 -7.87
N PHE A 137 -2.35 -5.76 -7.40
CA PHE A 137 -1.75 -5.74 -6.09
C PHE A 137 -0.43 -4.98 -6.11
N PRO A 138 0.00 -4.42 -4.95
CA PRO A 138 1.33 -3.83 -4.80
C PRO A 138 2.47 -4.76 -5.23
N ASP A 139 2.35 -6.04 -4.90
CA ASP A 139 3.38 -7.06 -5.10
C ASP A 139 2.77 -8.46 -5.26
N GLN A 140 3.62 -9.41 -5.68
CA GLN A 140 3.20 -10.77 -5.99
C GLN A 140 2.76 -11.54 -4.74
N GLU A 141 3.42 -11.31 -3.61
CA GLU A 141 3.12 -12.00 -2.35
C GLU A 141 1.73 -11.63 -1.82
N MET A 142 1.31 -10.36 -1.91
CA MET A 142 -0.06 -9.95 -1.53
C MET A 142 -1.10 -10.61 -2.43
N ARG A 143 -0.84 -10.63 -3.74
CA ARG A 143 -1.68 -11.33 -4.71
C ARG A 143 -1.85 -12.80 -4.32
N ASP A 144 -0.75 -13.47 -3.98
CA ASP A 144 -0.75 -14.90 -3.66
C ASP A 144 -1.48 -15.21 -2.35
N ILE A 145 -1.30 -14.37 -1.32
CA ILE A 145 -2.08 -14.46 -0.07
C ILE A 145 -3.57 -14.28 -0.36
N PHE A 146 -3.93 -13.26 -1.15
CA PHE A 146 -5.31 -12.99 -1.53
C PHE A 146 -5.95 -14.18 -2.23
N LEU A 147 -5.28 -14.71 -3.26
CA LEU A 147 -5.80 -15.84 -4.02
C LEU A 147 -5.91 -17.11 -3.16
N ASN A 148 -4.95 -17.36 -2.27
CA ASN A 148 -4.99 -18.48 -1.32
C ASN A 148 -6.20 -18.37 -0.38
N ARG A 149 -6.46 -17.18 0.15
CA ARG A 149 -7.58 -16.92 1.07
C ARG A 149 -8.94 -17.08 0.40
N LEU A 150 -9.05 -16.71 -0.87
CA LEU A 150 -10.28 -16.88 -1.65
C LEU A 150 -10.44 -18.28 -2.26
N GLY A 151 -9.39 -19.11 -2.21
CA GLY A 151 -9.38 -20.42 -2.86
C GLY A 151 -9.34 -20.35 -4.38
N LEU A 152 -8.88 -19.24 -4.95
CA LEU A 152 -8.79 -19.00 -6.40
C LEU A 152 -7.53 -19.63 -7.04
N ASN A 153 -6.62 -20.16 -6.22
CA ASN A 153 -5.36 -20.80 -6.66
C ASN A 153 -5.52 -22.24 -7.19
N LYS A 154 -6.75 -22.78 -7.24
CA LYS A 154 -7.01 -24.16 -7.63
C LYS A 154 -7.82 -24.22 -8.91
N GLU A 155 -7.14 -24.37 -10.05
CA GLU A 155 -7.56 -24.92 -11.37
C GLU A 155 -9.05 -24.90 -11.80
N THR A 156 -9.85 -23.95 -11.34
CA THR A 156 -11.26 -23.86 -11.68
C THR A 156 -11.64 -22.40 -11.84
N ASP A 157 -12.32 -22.12 -12.96
CA ASP A 157 -13.03 -20.90 -13.29
C ASP A 157 -12.16 -19.72 -13.75
N SER A 158 -11.87 -19.69 -15.07
CA SER A 158 -11.72 -18.49 -15.97
C SER A 158 -10.94 -17.26 -15.49
N THR A 159 -10.25 -17.38 -14.36
CA THR A 159 -9.48 -16.36 -13.67
C THR A 159 -8.10 -16.37 -14.28
N VAL A 160 -7.69 -15.22 -14.82
CA VAL A 160 -6.37 -15.08 -15.43
C VAL A 160 -5.45 -14.37 -14.44
N ILE A 161 -4.25 -14.89 -14.24
CA ILE A 161 -3.23 -14.29 -13.37
C ILE A 161 -2.06 -13.86 -14.26
N HIS A 162 -1.63 -12.62 -14.13
CA HIS A 162 -0.46 -12.10 -14.84
C HIS A 162 0.26 -11.08 -13.96
N GLU A 163 1.52 -11.38 -13.61
CA GLU A 163 2.31 -10.55 -12.67
C GLU A 163 1.48 -10.23 -11.42
N ASN A 164 1.52 -9.00 -10.90
CA ASN A 164 0.79 -8.62 -9.69
C ASN A 164 -0.73 -8.42 -9.94
N ARG A 165 -1.28 -8.95 -11.04
CA ARG A 165 -2.67 -8.75 -11.45
C ARG A 165 -3.48 -10.05 -11.48
N VAL A 166 -4.73 -9.93 -11.06
CA VAL A 166 -5.75 -10.98 -11.13
C VAL A 166 -6.92 -10.45 -11.95
N TYR A 167 -7.37 -11.21 -12.93
CA TYR A 167 -8.50 -10.87 -13.79
C TYR A 167 -9.63 -11.84 -13.50
N LEU A 168 -10.70 -11.33 -12.91
CA LEU A 168 -11.94 -12.07 -12.69
C LEU A 168 -12.91 -11.82 -13.85
N PRO A 169 -13.54 -12.84 -14.43
CA PRO A 169 -14.58 -12.64 -15.45
C PRO A 169 -15.67 -11.73 -14.93
N ALA A 170 -16.09 -10.77 -15.76
CA ALA A 170 -17.10 -9.79 -15.42
C ALA A 170 -18.08 -9.58 -16.56
N PHE A 171 -19.25 -9.05 -16.24
CA PHE A 171 -20.27 -8.66 -17.20
C PHE A 171 -20.83 -7.28 -16.87
N ILE A 172 -21.53 -6.67 -17.82
CA ILE A 172 -22.25 -5.42 -17.59
C ILE A 172 -23.69 -5.72 -17.23
N SER A 173 -24.11 -5.29 -16.05
CA SER A 173 -25.50 -5.43 -15.60
C SER A 173 -26.43 -4.54 -16.42
N LYS A 174 -27.75 -4.75 -16.31
CA LYS A 174 -28.76 -3.90 -16.95
C LYS A 174 -28.62 -2.41 -16.59
N ASN A 175 -28.09 -2.13 -15.40
CA ASN A 175 -27.87 -0.77 -14.89
C ASN A 175 -26.50 -0.19 -15.31
N GLN A 176 -25.81 -0.82 -16.26
CA GLN A 176 -24.47 -0.40 -16.72
C GLN A 176 -23.42 -0.43 -15.60
N GLN A 177 -23.48 -1.43 -14.73
CA GLN A 177 -22.46 -1.66 -13.69
C GLN A 177 -21.60 -2.86 -14.06
N LEU A 178 -20.30 -2.78 -13.81
CA LEU A 178 -19.42 -3.96 -13.86
C LEU A 178 -19.81 -4.92 -12.74
N ALA A 179 -20.11 -6.16 -13.08
CA ALA A 179 -20.57 -7.18 -12.15
C ALA A 179 -19.69 -8.43 -12.23
N VAL A 180 -19.41 -9.03 -11.07
CA VAL A 180 -18.64 -10.27 -10.93
C VAL A 180 -19.46 -11.26 -10.12
N THR A 181 -19.71 -12.45 -10.68
CA THR A 181 -20.44 -13.53 -10.01
C THR A 181 -19.46 -14.52 -9.40
N PHE A 182 -19.63 -14.80 -8.12
CA PHE A 182 -18.84 -15.78 -7.37
C PHE A 182 -19.59 -17.11 -7.29
N ARG A 183 -18.86 -18.18 -6.97
CA ARG A 183 -19.46 -19.51 -6.79
C ARG A 183 -20.37 -19.60 -5.56
N THR A 184 -20.07 -18.82 -4.52
CA THR A 184 -20.85 -18.82 -3.27
C THR A 184 -20.94 -17.41 -2.69
N ILE A 185 -22.02 -17.15 -1.94
CA ILE A 185 -22.18 -15.92 -1.14
C ILE A 185 -20.97 -15.71 -0.23
N LYS A 186 -20.47 -16.77 0.40
CA LYS A 186 -19.27 -16.72 1.27
C LYS A 186 -18.03 -16.25 0.53
N SER A 187 -17.80 -16.70 -0.70
CA SER A 187 -16.66 -16.28 -1.53
C SER A 187 -16.76 -14.81 -1.91
N ARG A 188 -17.96 -14.33 -2.28
CA ARG A 188 -18.24 -12.92 -2.54
C ARG A 188 -17.98 -12.06 -1.29
N ASP A 189 -18.51 -12.47 -0.14
CA ASP A 189 -18.35 -11.72 1.12
C ASP A 189 -16.88 -11.68 1.55
N SER A 190 -16.16 -12.79 1.38
CA SER A 190 -14.72 -12.86 1.63
C SER A 190 -13.95 -11.93 0.70
N PHE A 191 -14.35 -11.82 -0.57
CA PHE A 191 -13.74 -10.89 -1.53
C PHE A 191 -13.95 -9.43 -1.12
N ILE A 192 -15.19 -9.06 -0.77
CA ILE A 192 -15.54 -7.71 -0.29
C ILE A 192 -14.74 -7.37 0.98
N TYR A 193 -14.67 -8.30 1.93
CA TYR A 193 -13.94 -8.13 3.18
C TYR A 193 -12.44 -7.97 2.97
N LEU A 194 -11.81 -8.88 2.20
CA LEU A 194 -10.36 -8.86 1.97
C LEU A 194 -9.93 -7.57 1.27
N LEU A 195 -10.71 -7.07 0.32
CA LEU A 195 -10.42 -5.82 -0.39
C LEU A 195 -11.02 -4.58 0.29
N ASN A 196 -11.74 -4.74 1.40
CA ASN A 196 -12.39 -3.67 2.16
C ASN A 196 -13.27 -2.76 1.29
N LEU A 197 -14.09 -3.38 0.43
CA LEU A 197 -14.91 -2.69 -0.57
C LEU A 197 -16.22 -2.12 0.00
N ASP A 198 -16.64 -2.61 1.17
CA ASP A 198 -17.84 -2.19 1.90
C ASP A 198 -17.68 -0.78 2.50
N ARG A 199 -16.56 -0.53 3.20
CA ARG A 199 -16.28 0.77 3.83
C ARG A 199 -16.11 1.89 2.81
N ALA A 200 -15.71 1.56 1.59
CA ALA A 200 -15.49 2.52 0.52
C ALA A 200 -16.77 2.82 -0.30
N ASN A 201 -17.91 2.17 -0.03
CA ASN A 201 -19.13 2.21 -0.86
C ASN A 201 -18.88 1.90 -2.35
N VAL A 202 -17.79 1.20 -2.65
CA VAL A 202 -17.34 0.92 -4.02
C VAL A 202 -18.24 -0.13 -4.69
N VAL A 203 -18.88 -0.97 -3.89
CA VAL A 203 -19.69 -2.09 -4.39
C VAL A 203 -21.08 -2.14 -3.76
N THR A 204 -22.02 -2.71 -4.51
CA THR A 204 -23.31 -3.16 -4.02
C THR A 204 -23.38 -4.68 -4.15
N SER A 205 -23.95 -5.35 -3.15
CA SER A 205 -24.22 -6.79 -3.17
C SER A 205 -25.47 -7.07 -2.34
N TYR A 206 -26.33 -7.99 -2.79
CA TYR A 206 -27.56 -8.37 -2.09
C TYR A 206 -27.36 -9.62 -1.26
N VAL A 207 -27.91 -9.71 -0.05
CA VAL A 207 -27.63 -10.81 0.90
C VAL A 207 -27.70 -12.21 0.25
N ASP A 208 -28.68 -12.44 -0.63
CA ASP A 208 -28.94 -13.74 -1.27
C ASP A 208 -28.35 -13.90 -2.69
N ASP A 209 -27.58 -12.94 -3.20
CA ASP A 209 -26.98 -12.97 -4.54
C ASP A 209 -25.48 -13.38 -4.45
N CYS A 210 -24.98 -14.21 -5.35
CA CYS A 210 -23.53 -14.48 -5.42
C CYS A 210 -22.75 -13.41 -6.20
N THR A 211 -23.44 -12.37 -6.69
CA THR A 211 -22.87 -11.31 -7.54
C THR A 211 -22.56 -10.06 -6.72
N LEU A 212 -21.45 -9.42 -7.05
CA LEU A 212 -21.15 -8.04 -6.64
C LEU A 212 -21.21 -7.11 -7.84
N TYR A 213 -21.62 -5.87 -7.61
CA TYR A 213 -21.75 -4.82 -8.61
C TYR A 213 -20.89 -3.64 -8.21
N ILE A 214 -20.03 -3.16 -9.10
CA ILE A 214 -19.24 -1.95 -8.86
C ILE A 214 -20.14 -0.72 -9.04
N ASN A 215 -20.18 0.16 -8.04
CA ASN A 215 -21.02 1.35 -8.03
C ASN A 215 -20.37 2.54 -8.77
N ASP A 216 -19.05 2.52 -8.91
CA ASP A 216 -18.30 3.61 -9.51
C ASP A 216 -18.26 3.48 -11.04
N ARG A 217 -19.00 4.35 -11.73
CA ARG A 217 -19.04 4.40 -13.21
C ARG A 217 -17.67 4.67 -13.84
N ARG A 218 -16.71 5.24 -13.09
CA ARG A 218 -15.35 5.48 -13.58
C ARG A 218 -14.62 4.18 -13.89
N ILE A 219 -15.09 3.02 -13.40
CA ILE A 219 -14.49 1.74 -13.73
C ILE A 219 -14.54 1.40 -15.22
N HIS A 220 -15.43 2.05 -15.98
CA HIS A 220 -15.55 1.89 -17.42
C HIS A 220 -14.72 2.91 -18.23
N ASP A 221 -14.05 3.85 -17.57
CA ASP A 221 -13.24 4.86 -18.24
C ASP A 221 -12.07 4.19 -18.96
N THR A 222 -11.80 4.50 -20.22
CA THR A 222 -10.69 3.90 -20.98
C THR A 222 -9.44 4.79 -20.98
N VAL A 223 -9.53 5.99 -20.40
CA VAL A 223 -8.46 7.00 -20.43
C VAL A 223 -7.40 6.74 -19.34
N SER A 224 -7.71 5.91 -18.33
CA SER A 224 -6.80 5.62 -17.20
C SER A 224 -6.40 4.16 -17.15
N THR A 225 -5.19 3.87 -16.66
CA THR A 225 -4.68 2.50 -16.48
C THR A 225 -5.33 1.76 -15.31
N PHE A 226 -5.90 2.49 -14.34
CA PHE A 226 -6.78 1.97 -13.30
C PHE A 226 -7.78 3.02 -12.83
N HIS A 227 -8.87 2.60 -12.20
CA HIS A 227 -10.04 3.47 -11.99
C HIS A 227 -10.41 3.69 -10.53
N ILE A 228 -10.10 2.72 -9.67
CA ILE A 228 -10.40 2.78 -8.24
C ILE A 228 -9.19 2.27 -7.49
N ALA A 229 -8.71 3.02 -6.51
CA ALA A 229 -7.68 2.56 -5.59
C ALA A 229 -8.29 2.39 -4.20
N VAL A 230 -8.33 1.15 -3.73
CA VAL A 230 -8.93 0.79 -2.44
C VAL A 230 -7.83 0.52 -1.41
N LEU A 231 -8.04 1.04 -0.21
CA LEU A 231 -7.21 0.67 0.93
C LEU A 231 -7.61 -0.72 1.39
N CYS A 232 -6.60 -1.55 1.62
CA CYS A 232 -6.78 -2.91 2.09
C CYS A 232 -6.17 -3.08 3.49
N PRO A 233 -6.91 -2.78 4.58
CA PRO A 233 -6.42 -2.92 5.94
C PRO A 233 -5.98 -4.33 6.30
N TYR A 234 -6.53 -5.35 5.62
CA TYR A 234 -6.13 -6.74 5.79
C TYR A 234 -4.61 -6.94 5.64
N PHE A 235 -3.99 -6.21 4.72
CA PHE A 235 -2.53 -6.26 4.51
C PHE A 235 -1.77 -5.17 5.28
N ALA A 236 -2.43 -4.33 6.09
CA ALA A 236 -1.75 -3.27 6.86
C ALA A 236 -0.77 -3.84 7.90
N GLU A 237 -1.07 -4.99 8.49
CA GLU A 237 -0.18 -5.71 9.41
C GLU A 237 1.14 -6.13 8.73
N ARG A 238 1.13 -6.39 7.41
CA ARG A 238 2.36 -6.72 6.67
C ARG A 238 3.37 -5.58 6.71
N TYR A 239 2.94 -4.33 6.55
CA TYR A 239 3.85 -3.18 6.62
C TYR A 239 4.34 -2.91 8.05
N LYS A 240 3.52 -3.22 9.06
CA LYS A 240 3.98 -3.19 10.47
C LYS A 240 5.06 -4.23 10.72
N ILE A 241 4.89 -5.44 10.18
CA ILE A 241 5.90 -6.51 10.24
C ILE A 241 7.16 -6.06 9.50
N GLN A 242 7.03 -5.57 8.26
CA GLN A 242 8.15 -5.09 7.45
C GLN A 242 8.96 -3.98 8.15
N TYR A 243 8.27 -3.02 8.74
CA TYR A 243 8.89 -1.96 9.53
C TYR A 243 9.61 -2.52 10.76
N THR A 244 8.96 -3.42 11.50
CA THR A 244 9.58 -4.06 12.68
C THR A 244 10.82 -4.85 12.28
N SER A 245 10.77 -5.56 11.16
CA SER A 245 11.93 -6.24 10.57
C SER A 245 13.05 -5.26 10.23
N HIS A 246 12.76 -4.08 9.67
CA HIS A 246 13.73 -3.00 9.45
C HIS A 246 14.37 -2.49 10.74
N VAL A 247 13.57 -2.20 11.77
CA VAL A 247 14.08 -1.73 13.06
C VAL A 247 14.96 -2.80 13.71
N LEU A 248 14.55 -4.06 13.64
CA LEU A 248 15.34 -5.19 14.15
C LEU A 248 16.67 -5.33 13.40
N ALA A 249 16.66 -5.25 12.05
CA ALA A 249 17.87 -5.29 11.24
C ALA A 249 18.83 -4.13 11.57
N GLN A 250 18.29 -2.93 11.78
CA GLN A 250 19.08 -1.76 12.12
C GLN A 250 19.65 -1.85 13.54
N ALA A 251 18.83 -2.21 14.54
CA ALA A 251 19.28 -2.43 15.92
C ALA A 251 20.34 -3.53 16.02
N TYR A 252 20.23 -4.55 15.17
CA TYR A 252 21.23 -5.59 15.01
C TYR A 252 22.54 -5.05 14.44
N ARG A 253 22.49 -4.33 13.32
CA ARG A 253 23.67 -3.70 12.68
C ARG A 253 24.40 -2.76 13.63
N ASP A 254 23.64 -2.02 14.43
CA ASP A 254 24.17 -1.02 15.35
C ASP A 254 24.62 -1.63 16.70
N GLY A 255 24.44 -2.95 16.89
CA GLY A 255 24.89 -3.67 18.10
C GLY A 255 24.17 -3.28 19.38
N THR A 256 22.99 -2.66 19.28
CA THR A 256 22.24 -2.08 20.41
C THR A 256 21.08 -2.98 20.89
N SER A 257 20.96 -4.18 20.34
CA SER A 257 19.84 -5.10 20.57
C SER A 257 20.21 -6.27 21.50
N PHE A 258 19.24 -6.73 22.30
CA PHE A 258 19.30 -8.00 23.07
C PHE A 258 19.54 -9.23 22.15
N PHE A 259 19.18 -9.10 20.88
CA PHE A 259 19.32 -10.11 19.85
C PHE A 259 20.72 -10.06 19.21
N SER A 260 21.71 -10.65 19.87
CA SER A 260 23.08 -10.73 19.35
C SER A 260 23.26 -11.81 18.28
N GLN A 261 24.29 -11.65 17.44
CA GLN A 261 24.73 -12.55 16.36
C GLN A 261 24.69 -14.04 16.71
N ALA A 262 24.99 -14.39 17.96
CA ALA A 262 25.13 -15.78 18.41
C ALA A 262 23.79 -16.48 18.74
N LYS A 263 22.65 -15.77 18.71
CA LYS A 263 21.36 -16.29 19.23
C LYS A 263 20.18 -16.16 18.26
N PHE A 264 20.38 -15.62 17.07
CA PHE A 264 19.29 -15.37 16.14
C PHE A 264 19.16 -16.52 15.13
N PRO A 265 18.02 -17.25 15.08
CA PRO A 265 17.81 -18.31 14.10
C PRO A 265 17.98 -17.80 12.68
N LEU A 266 18.66 -18.58 11.83
CA LEU A 266 18.97 -18.22 10.45
C LEU A 266 17.70 -17.92 9.66
N GLU A 267 16.63 -18.67 9.89
CA GLU A 267 15.33 -18.51 9.24
C GLU A 267 14.71 -17.13 9.55
N LEU A 268 14.90 -16.64 10.78
CA LEU A 268 14.41 -15.33 11.20
C LEU A 268 15.26 -14.21 10.61
N ALA A 269 16.58 -14.39 10.50
CA ALA A 269 17.47 -13.43 9.83
C ALA A 269 17.18 -13.32 8.32
N VAL A 270 16.93 -14.45 7.65
CA VAL A 270 16.52 -14.48 6.24
C VAL A 270 15.16 -13.80 6.04
N LYS A 271 14.20 -14.05 6.93
CA LYS A 271 12.90 -13.38 6.88
C LYS A 271 13.02 -11.88 7.06
N ILE A 272 13.83 -11.43 8.02
CA ILE A 272 14.11 -10.00 8.22
C ILE A 272 14.78 -9.39 6.99
N ALA A 273 15.82 -10.01 6.43
CA ALA A 273 16.50 -9.52 5.23
C ALA A 273 15.54 -9.42 4.01
N SER A 274 14.65 -10.41 3.86
CA SER A 274 13.63 -10.39 2.82
C SER A 274 12.61 -9.27 3.03
N ASP A 275 12.17 -9.05 4.26
CA ASP A 275 11.20 -8.00 4.55
C ASP A 275 11.85 -6.59 4.41
N VAL A 276 13.15 -6.47 4.68
CA VAL A 276 13.93 -5.21 4.63
C VAL A 276 14.36 -4.80 3.23
N SER A 277 14.50 -5.75 2.30
CA SER A 277 14.86 -5.47 0.92
C SER A 277 13.63 -4.97 0.17
N SER A 278 13.49 -3.66 0.03
CA SER A 278 12.41 -2.99 -0.72
C SER A 278 12.44 -3.26 -2.24
N SER A 279 13.15 -4.28 -2.70
CA SER A 279 13.37 -4.62 -4.10
C SER A 279 13.18 -6.12 -4.29
N GLU A 280 12.15 -6.51 -5.04
CA GLU A 280 11.96 -7.87 -5.53
C GLU A 280 13.03 -8.29 -6.56
N ALA A 281 13.91 -7.38 -6.98
CA ALA A 281 14.98 -7.66 -7.94
C ALA A 281 16.16 -8.46 -7.35
N ILE A 282 16.11 -8.77 -6.05
CA ILE A 282 17.16 -9.50 -5.35
C ILE A 282 16.66 -10.92 -5.11
N SER A 283 17.35 -11.89 -5.72
CA SER A 283 17.01 -13.32 -5.61
C SER A 283 17.03 -13.80 -4.15
N MET A 284 16.32 -14.89 -3.83
CA MET A 284 16.36 -15.45 -2.47
C MET A 284 17.78 -15.83 -2.05
N ASP A 285 18.62 -16.26 -2.99
CA ASP A 285 20.03 -16.56 -2.75
C ASP A 285 20.84 -15.30 -2.43
N GLU A 286 20.60 -14.19 -3.12
CA GLU A 286 21.21 -12.90 -2.80
C GLU A 286 20.69 -12.32 -1.49
N LYS A 287 19.40 -12.48 -1.17
CA LYS A 287 18.86 -12.15 0.16
C LYS A 287 19.53 -12.98 1.24
N MET A 288 19.80 -14.26 0.97
CA MET A 288 20.52 -15.16 1.87
C MET A 288 21.99 -14.73 2.01
N GLN A 289 22.66 -14.33 0.92
CA GLN A 289 24.03 -13.81 0.98
C GLN A 289 24.13 -12.46 1.68
N ILE A 290 23.17 -11.55 1.47
CA ILE A 290 23.06 -10.28 2.21
C ILE A 290 22.81 -10.59 3.69
N ALA A 291 21.98 -11.58 3.99
CA ALA A 291 21.75 -12.02 5.35
C ALA A 291 23.03 -12.61 5.96
N TYR A 292 23.72 -13.52 5.28
CA TYR A 292 24.99 -14.08 5.75
C TYR A 292 26.06 -13.00 5.94
N SER A 293 26.22 -12.07 4.99
CA SER A 293 27.23 -11.00 5.09
C SER A 293 26.91 -9.93 6.14
N SER A 294 25.63 -9.70 6.43
CA SER A 294 25.17 -8.71 7.42
C SER A 294 24.98 -9.30 8.83
N PHE A 295 24.62 -10.59 8.92
CA PHE A 295 24.26 -11.28 10.16
C PHE A 295 25.23 -12.42 10.54
N CYS A 296 26.19 -12.80 9.72
CA CYS A 296 27.23 -13.77 10.08
C CYS A 296 28.62 -13.23 9.68
N ARG A 297 29.22 -12.40 10.53
CA ARG A 297 30.68 -12.25 10.53
C ARG A 297 31.28 -13.23 11.53
N PRO A 298 32.51 -13.73 11.29
CA PRO A 298 33.22 -14.61 12.22
C PRO A 298 33.40 -13.98 13.61
#